data_AF-T1BHB0-F1
#
_entry.id   AF-T1BHB0-F1
#
_cell.length_a   1.000
_cell.length_b   1.000
_cell.length_c   1.000
_cell.angle_alpha   90.00
_cell.angle_beta   90.00
_cell.angle_gamma   90.00
#
_symmetry.space_group_name_H-M   'P 1'
#
loop_
_entity.id
_entity.type
_entity.pdbx_description
1 polymer ?
#
loop_
_entity_poly.entity_id
_entity_poly.type
_entity_poly.pdbx_seq_one_letter_code
_entity_poly.pdbx_strand_id
1 'polypeptide(L)'
;MAAALGRGQVAIVVDPDAELLLGLRPQVLIDATMVKRNCGTLRTDAPVVIALGPGFTAGDDVDAVIETNRGHDLGRVLLRGTALPDTGIPAPVGGHAADRVLRAPRAGRFLGCQQIGEAVAAGATVATVDGEPVISGIAGILRGLLHDGVEVTGNMKVGDVDPRAIPS
;
A
#
# COMPACT_ATOMS: atom_id res chain seq x y z
N MET A 1 11.36 -9.38 18.81
CA MET A 1 12.32 -8.92 17.79
C MET A 1 13.71 -9.54 17.94
N ALA A 2 14.48 -9.24 19.00
CA ALA A 2 15.87 -9.70 19.17
C ALA A 2 16.05 -11.23 19.02
N ALA A 3 15.15 -12.03 19.61
CA ALA A 3 15.20 -13.49 19.48
C ALA A 3 14.98 -13.99 18.03
N ALA A 4 14.17 -13.30 17.23
CA ALA A 4 13.95 -13.64 15.82
C ALA A 4 15.18 -13.26 14.99
N LEU A 5 15.71 -12.04 15.17
CA LEU A 5 16.91 -11.57 14.48
C LEU A 5 18.14 -12.42 14.81
N GLY A 6 18.32 -12.81 16.08
CA GLY A 6 19.41 -13.71 16.50
C GLY A 6 19.35 -15.11 15.89
N ARG A 7 18.20 -15.50 15.32
CA ARG A 7 18.01 -16.73 14.55
C ARG A 7 17.98 -16.50 13.04
N GLY A 8 18.31 -15.30 12.57
CA GLY A 8 18.24 -14.94 11.15
C GLY A 8 16.81 -14.88 10.58
N GLN A 9 15.80 -14.69 11.42
CA GLN A 9 14.39 -14.62 11.01
C GLN A 9 13.95 -13.18 10.80
N VAL A 10 12.98 -12.96 9.90
CA VAL A 10 12.32 -11.66 9.71
C VAL A 10 11.37 -11.42 10.88
N ALA A 11 11.56 -10.30 11.58
CA ALA A 11 10.68 -9.88 12.67
C ALA A 11 9.59 -8.94 12.15
N ILE A 12 8.35 -9.18 12.54
CA ILE A 12 7.21 -8.28 12.32
C ILE A 12 6.81 -7.73 13.68
N VAL A 13 6.70 -6.40 13.79
CA VAL A 13 6.38 -5.71 15.03
C VAL A 13 5.37 -4.59 14.73
N VAL A 14 4.44 -4.39 15.64
CA VAL A 14 3.54 -3.22 15.63
C VAL A 14 4.26 -2.10 16.38
N ASP A 15 4.70 -1.09 15.66
CA ASP A 15 5.44 0.07 16.19
C ASP A 15 4.99 1.35 15.44
N PRO A 16 3.82 1.91 15.80
CA PRO A 16 3.21 3.00 15.05
C PRO A 16 4.03 4.30 15.09
N ASP A 17 4.82 4.49 16.14
CA ASP A 17 5.59 5.71 16.40
C ASP A 17 7.10 5.53 16.09
N ALA A 18 7.47 4.39 15.50
CA ALA A 18 8.85 4.03 15.14
C ALA A 18 9.86 4.10 16.33
N GLU A 19 9.39 3.86 17.55
CA GLU A 19 10.21 3.96 18.77
C GLU A 19 11.37 2.95 18.76
N LEU A 20 11.22 1.83 18.05
CA LEU A 20 12.25 0.81 17.95
C LEU A 20 13.52 1.31 17.26
N LEU A 21 13.46 2.36 16.44
CA LEU A 21 14.64 2.92 15.77
C LEU A 21 15.71 3.37 16.76
N LEU A 22 15.31 3.92 17.91
CA LEU A 22 16.21 4.42 18.95
C LEU A 22 17.14 3.32 19.50
N GLY A 23 16.58 2.12 19.66
CA GLY A 23 17.29 0.95 20.19
C GLY A 23 17.90 0.06 19.11
N LEU A 24 17.23 -0.09 17.96
CA LEU A 24 17.67 -0.96 16.87
C LEU A 24 18.88 -0.38 16.12
N ARG A 25 18.90 0.95 15.93
CA ARG A 25 19.95 1.69 15.20
C ARG A 25 20.35 0.98 13.91
N PRO A 26 19.41 0.81 12.96
CA PRO A 26 19.69 0.07 11.75
C PRO A 26 20.76 0.78 10.90
N GLN A 27 21.52 0.03 10.12
CA GLN A 27 22.44 0.61 9.12
C GLN A 27 21.68 1.21 7.93
N VAL A 28 20.49 0.66 7.64
CA VAL A 28 19.63 1.08 6.54
C VAL A 28 18.20 1.13 7.04
N LEU A 29 17.52 2.24 6.81
CA LEU A 29 16.09 2.40 7.01
C LEU A 29 15.41 2.55 5.65
N ILE A 30 14.32 1.81 5.43
CA ILE A 30 13.49 1.95 4.24
C ILE A 30 12.09 2.34 4.68
N ASP A 31 11.68 3.56 4.36
CA ASP A 31 10.30 4.01 4.51
C ASP A 31 9.47 3.55 3.30
N ALA A 32 8.67 2.53 3.53
CA ALA A 32 7.71 1.98 2.58
C ALA A 32 6.25 2.29 2.98
N THR A 33 6.03 3.32 3.81
CA THR A 33 4.68 3.70 4.25
C THR A 33 3.87 4.27 3.08
N MET A 34 2.65 3.79 2.89
CA MET A 34 1.81 4.16 1.74
C MET A 34 1.03 5.47 1.93
N VAL A 35 1.47 6.33 2.84
CA VAL A 35 0.81 7.60 3.18
C VAL A 35 1.09 8.72 2.18
N LYS A 36 2.07 8.53 1.28
CA LYS A 36 2.41 9.42 0.15
C LYS A 36 2.83 10.84 0.56
N ARG A 37 3.32 10.97 1.79
CA ARG A 37 3.85 12.19 2.41
C ARG A 37 4.84 11.78 3.51
N ASN A 38 5.84 12.60 3.79
CA ASN A 38 6.68 12.36 4.95
C ASN A 38 5.89 12.56 6.26
N CYS A 39 5.82 11.52 7.09
CA CYS A 39 5.14 11.54 8.39
C CYS A 39 6.10 11.59 9.59
N GLY A 40 7.38 11.86 9.37
CA GLY A 40 8.37 11.99 10.44
C GLY A 40 9.69 11.27 10.19
N THR A 41 9.84 10.57 9.07
CA THR A 41 11.10 9.94 8.68
C THR A 41 12.12 11.01 8.32
N LEU A 42 13.31 10.91 8.90
CA LEU A 42 14.41 11.83 8.70
C LEU A 42 15.60 11.09 8.10
N ARG A 43 16.37 11.80 7.26
CA ARG A 43 17.63 11.32 6.69
C ARG A 43 18.65 10.87 7.76
N THR A 44 18.50 11.34 8.99
CA THR A 44 19.37 11.02 10.12
C THR A 44 18.95 9.79 10.91
N ASP A 45 17.81 9.17 10.60
CA ASP A 45 17.30 8.01 11.35
C ASP A 45 18.16 6.75 11.18
N ALA A 46 18.98 6.71 10.13
CA ALA A 46 19.98 5.67 9.88
C ALA A 46 21.14 6.23 9.03
N PRO A 47 22.28 5.53 8.93
CA PRO A 47 23.36 5.89 7.99
C PRO A 47 22.93 5.95 6.53
N VAL A 48 21.91 5.16 6.14
CA VAL A 48 21.27 5.21 4.82
C VAL A 48 19.77 5.16 5.02
N VAL A 49 19.06 6.18 4.52
CA VAL A 49 17.60 6.26 4.56
C VAL A 49 17.04 6.30 3.14
N ILE A 50 16.15 5.38 2.81
CA ILE A 50 15.52 5.27 1.49
C ILE A 50 14.00 5.40 1.69
N ALA A 51 13.34 6.24 0.89
CA ALA A 51 11.89 6.29 0.85
C ALA A 51 11.33 5.73 -0.47
N LEU A 52 10.13 5.17 -0.42
CA LEU A 52 9.42 4.69 -1.60
C LEU A 52 8.32 5.69 -2.00
N GLY A 53 8.37 6.15 -3.25
CA GLY A 53 7.29 6.92 -3.86
C GLY A 53 7.24 8.39 -3.45
N PRO A 54 6.11 9.07 -3.72
CA PRO A 54 5.97 10.50 -3.48
C PRO A 54 5.94 10.85 -1.99
N GLY A 55 6.23 12.12 -1.69
CA GLY A 55 6.18 12.65 -0.33
C GLY A 55 7.54 12.91 0.31
N PHE A 56 8.62 12.58 -0.40
CA PHE A 56 10.01 12.72 0.04
C PHE A 56 10.86 13.35 -1.06
N THR A 57 11.91 14.06 -0.63
CA THR A 57 12.93 14.66 -1.48
C THR A 57 14.29 14.05 -1.17
N ALA A 58 14.87 13.36 -2.16
CA ALA A 58 16.21 12.79 -2.06
C ALA A 58 17.27 13.91 -1.97
N GLY A 59 18.16 13.77 -1.00
CA GLY A 59 19.17 14.78 -0.62
C GLY A 59 18.76 15.63 0.59
N ASP A 60 17.45 15.81 0.80
CA ASP A 60 16.89 16.65 1.85
C ASP A 60 16.25 15.80 2.95
N ASP A 61 15.15 15.10 2.63
CA ASP A 61 14.39 14.27 3.57
C ASP A 61 15.05 12.91 3.80
N VAL A 62 15.66 12.33 2.76
CA VAL A 62 16.23 10.98 2.73
C VAL A 62 17.43 10.91 1.77
N ASP A 63 18.23 9.85 1.81
CA ASP A 63 19.38 9.69 0.88
C ASP A 63 18.96 9.31 -0.53
N ALA A 64 17.89 8.53 -0.67
CA ALA A 64 17.34 8.16 -1.96
C ALA A 64 15.82 8.01 -1.92
N VAL A 65 15.18 8.31 -3.05
CA VAL A 65 13.77 8.02 -3.29
C VAL A 65 13.66 7.01 -4.42
N ILE A 66 12.82 5.98 -4.24
CA ILE A 66 12.51 5.00 -5.29
C ILE A 66 11.21 5.41 -5.99
N GLU A 67 11.24 5.51 -7.32
CA GLU A 67 10.02 5.74 -8.10
C GLU A 67 9.08 4.53 -8.01
N THR A 68 7.82 4.79 -7.65
CA THR A 68 6.77 3.76 -7.47
C THR A 68 5.61 3.90 -8.44
N ASN A 69 5.53 5.01 -9.17
CA ASN A 69 4.55 5.20 -10.21
C ASN A 69 4.81 4.21 -11.35
N ARG A 70 3.75 3.53 -11.80
CA ARG A 70 3.87 2.57 -12.90
C ARG A 70 4.20 3.33 -14.19
N GLY A 71 5.29 2.94 -14.83
CA GLY A 71 5.76 3.57 -16.05
C GLY A 71 7.19 3.16 -16.35
N HIS A 72 7.82 3.90 -17.26
CA HIS A 72 9.20 3.65 -17.67
C HIS A 72 10.19 3.70 -16.50
N ASP A 73 9.94 4.59 -15.53
CA ASP A 73 10.86 4.86 -14.43
C ASP A 73 10.56 4.04 -13.16
N LEU A 74 9.62 3.09 -13.19
CA LEU A 74 9.30 2.27 -12.01
C LEU A 74 10.56 1.57 -11.47
N GLY A 75 10.85 1.78 -10.18
CA GLY A 75 12.02 1.24 -9.49
C GLY A 75 13.30 2.07 -9.69
N ARG A 76 13.26 3.18 -10.42
CA ARG A 76 14.40 4.09 -10.56
C ARG A 76 14.80 4.64 -9.19
N VAL A 77 16.10 4.61 -8.91
CA VAL A 77 16.70 5.24 -7.73
C VAL A 77 17.00 6.70 -8.03
N LEU A 78 16.36 7.60 -7.30
CA LEU A 78 16.58 9.04 -7.37
C LEU A 78 17.48 9.45 -6.20
N LEU A 79 18.69 9.90 -6.51
CA LEU A 79 19.63 10.45 -5.50
C LEU A 79 19.43 11.96 -5.28
N ARG A 80 18.60 12.60 -6.09
CA ARG A 80 18.18 14.00 -5.99
C ARG A 80 16.76 14.16 -6.50
N GLY A 81 15.98 15.03 -5.86
CA GLY A 81 14.61 15.32 -6.25
C GLY A 81 13.58 14.33 -5.71
N THR A 82 12.38 14.33 -6.27
CA THR A 82 11.23 13.56 -5.76
C THR A 82 10.75 12.53 -6.79
N ALA A 83 10.09 11.47 -6.33
CA ALA A 83 9.27 10.63 -7.22
C ALA A 83 8.10 11.42 -7.83
N LEU A 84 7.48 10.87 -8.87
CA LEU A 84 6.27 11.42 -9.46
C LEU A 84 5.14 11.53 -8.43
N PRO A 85 4.35 12.62 -8.47
CA PRO A 85 3.25 12.82 -7.53
C PRO A 85 2.17 11.75 -7.70
N ASP A 86 1.45 11.49 -6.61
CA ASP A 86 0.29 10.61 -6.63
C ASP A 86 -0.81 11.17 -7.53
N THR A 87 -1.11 10.48 -8.61
CA THR A 87 -2.19 10.88 -9.53
C THR A 87 -3.57 10.49 -9.00
N GLY A 88 -3.63 9.59 -8.01
CA GLY A 88 -4.88 8.96 -7.55
C GLY A 88 -5.53 8.02 -8.57
N ILE A 89 -4.94 7.90 -9.77
CA ILE A 89 -5.48 7.12 -10.88
C ILE A 89 -4.69 5.80 -10.98
N PRO A 90 -5.35 4.65 -10.80
CA PRO A 90 -4.72 3.34 -10.97
C PRO A 90 -4.28 3.15 -12.43
N ALA A 91 -3.07 2.63 -12.64
CA ALA A 91 -2.65 2.21 -13.98
C ALA A 91 -3.51 1.04 -14.49
N PRO A 92 -3.71 0.95 -15.82
CA PRO A 92 -4.45 -0.16 -16.42
C PRO A 92 -3.78 -1.52 -16.19
N VAL A 93 -4.61 -2.54 -15.97
CA VAL A 93 -4.25 -3.96 -15.88
C VAL A 93 -5.29 -4.73 -16.69
N GLY A 94 -4.87 -5.49 -17.71
CA GLY A 94 -5.80 -6.24 -18.55
C GLY A 94 -6.87 -5.38 -19.25
N GLY A 95 -6.58 -4.11 -19.53
CA GLY A 95 -7.55 -3.16 -20.12
C GLY A 95 -8.42 -2.41 -19.11
N HIS A 96 -8.35 -2.75 -17.82
CA HIS A 96 -9.15 -2.14 -16.75
C HIS A 96 -8.29 -1.25 -15.84
N ALA A 97 -8.81 -0.11 -15.39
CA ALA A 97 -8.07 0.87 -14.59
C ALA A 97 -8.81 1.19 -13.29
N ALA A 98 -9.69 2.18 -13.30
CA ALA A 98 -10.42 2.61 -12.10
C ALA A 98 -11.50 1.60 -11.67
N ASP A 99 -12.10 0.90 -12.63
CA ASP A 99 -13.15 -0.11 -12.48
C ASP A 99 -12.69 -1.40 -11.79
N ARG A 100 -11.37 -1.64 -11.75
CA ARG A 100 -10.76 -2.74 -10.99
C ARG A 100 -10.64 -2.44 -9.49
N VAL A 101 -10.76 -1.17 -9.09
CA VAL A 101 -10.60 -0.74 -7.70
C VAL A 101 -11.95 -0.72 -7.00
N LEU A 102 -12.05 -1.45 -5.90
CA LEU A 102 -13.24 -1.49 -5.06
C LEU A 102 -13.22 -0.29 -4.13
N ARG A 103 -14.34 0.43 -4.05
CA ARG A 103 -14.47 1.63 -3.22
C ARG A 103 -15.66 1.52 -2.28
N ALA A 104 -15.49 2.06 -1.08
CA ALA A 104 -16.57 2.13 -0.10
C ALA A 104 -17.70 3.04 -0.63
N PRO A 105 -18.96 2.57 -0.64
CA PRO A 105 -20.08 3.40 -1.11
C PRO A 105 -20.39 4.54 -0.13
N ARG A 106 -20.07 4.35 1.15
CA ARG A 106 -20.31 5.30 2.24
C ARG A 106 -19.25 5.18 3.32
N ALA A 107 -19.31 6.07 4.31
CA ALA A 107 -18.55 5.90 5.55
C ALA A 107 -19.24 4.89 6.48
N GLY A 108 -18.45 4.09 7.19
CA GLY A 108 -18.92 3.10 8.15
C GLY A 108 -17.94 1.93 8.32
N ARG A 109 -18.40 0.86 8.95
CA ARG A 109 -17.59 -0.32 9.25
C ARG A 109 -17.56 -1.28 8.07
N PHE A 110 -16.34 -1.61 7.61
CA PHE A 110 -16.10 -2.55 6.51
C PHE A 110 -16.17 -4.02 6.98
N LEU A 111 -16.80 -4.88 6.19
CA LEU A 111 -16.85 -6.34 6.38
C LEU A 111 -16.73 -7.06 5.03
N GLY A 112 -15.73 -7.93 4.87
CA GLY A 112 -15.51 -8.75 3.70
C GLY A 112 -16.54 -9.89 3.58
N CYS A 113 -17.01 -10.15 2.36
CA CYS A 113 -17.88 -11.29 2.04
C CYS A 113 -17.12 -12.40 1.30
N GLN A 114 -15.94 -12.09 0.76
CA GLN A 114 -15.05 -12.98 0.00
C GLN A 114 -13.62 -12.82 0.51
N GLN A 115 -12.75 -13.75 0.13
CA GLN A 115 -11.34 -13.76 0.53
C GLN A 115 -10.40 -13.40 -0.61
N ILE A 116 -9.26 -12.80 -0.27
CA ILE A 116 -8.17 -12.58 -1.23
C ILE A 116 -7.78 -13.93 -1.85
N GLY A 117 -7.68 -13.97 -3.17
CA GLY A 117 -7.41 -15.17 -3.96
C GLY A 117 -8.65 -15.80 -4.60
N GLU A 118 -9.86 -15.42 -4.17
CA GLU A 118 -11.10 -15.95 -4.74
C GLU A 118 -11.45 -15.32 -6.09
N ALA A 119 -12.16 -16.09 -6.93
CA ALA A 119 -12.70 -15.62 -8.19
C ALA A 119 -13.99 -14.83 -7.96
N VAL A 120 -14.08 -13.67 -8.59
CA VAL A 120 -15.18 -12.73 -8.48
C VAL A 120 -15.84 -12.57 -9.86
N ALA A 121 -17.17 -12.62 -9.90
CA ALA A 121 -17.93 -12.25 -11.09
C ALA A 121 -18.23 -10.73 -11.09
N ALA A 122 -18.36 -10.13 -12.28
CA ALA A 122 -18.87 -8.77 -12.39
C ALA A 122 -20.28 -8.69 -11.79
N GLY A 123 -20.56 -7.66 -10.99
CA GLY A 123 -21.81 -7.49 -10.25
C GLY A 123 -21.88 -8.24 -8.92
N ALA A 124 -20.86 -9.03 -8.55
CA ALA A 124 -20.84 -9.72 -7.26
C ALA A 124 -20.55 -8.77 -6.09
N THR A 125 -21.21 -9.01 -4.96
CA THR A 125 -20.87 -8.40 -3.68
C THR A 125 -19.61 -9.05 -3.11
N VAL A 126 -18.58 -8.24 -2.88
CA VAL A 126 -17.28 -8.69 -2.34
C VAL A 126 -17.09 -8.30 -0.88
N ALA A 127 -17.82 -7.27 -0.43
CA ALA A 127 -17.82 -6.78 0.93
C ALA A 127 -19.08 -5.94 1.20
N THR A 128 -19.24 -5.48 2.43
CA THR A 128 -20.24 -4.49 2.82
C THR A 128 -19.62 -3.39 3.66
N VAL A 129 -20.23 -2.21 3.66
CA VAL A 129 -19.94 -1.11 4.59
C VAL A 129 -21.24 -0.77 5.31
N ASP A 130 -21.32 -1.06 6.61
CA ASP A 130 -22.56 -0.95 7.41
C ASP A 130 -23.78 -1.62 6.70
N GLY A 131 -23.56 -2.78 6.09
CA GLY A 131 -24.58 -3.53 5.36
C GLY A 131 -24.84 -3.08 3.92
N GLU A 132 -24.28 -1.95 3.46
CA GLU A 132 -24.38 -1.52 2.06
C GLU A 132 -23.33 -2.26 1.20
N PRO A 133 -23.72 -2.89 0.07
CA PRO A 133 -22.82 -3.76 -0.67
C PRO A 133 -21.74 -2.99 -1.44
N VAL A 134 -20.50 -3.50 -1.34
CA VAL A 134 -19.40 -3.16 -2.24
C VAL A 134 -19.45 -4.14 -3.40
N ILE A 135 -19.75 -3.63 -4.59
CA ILE A 135 -19.93 -4.44 -5.81
C ILE A 135 -18.67 -4.38 -6.68
N SER A 136 -18.23 -5.53 -7.18
CA SER A 136 -17.18 -5.57 -8.20
C SER A 136 -17.74 -5.17 -9.58
N GLY A 137 -17.13 -4.18 -10.22
CA GLY A 137 -17.49 -3.77 -11.58
C GLY A 137 -17.02 -4.75 -12.66
N ILE A 138 -16.06 -5.62 -12.34
CA ILE A 138 -15.41 -6.52 -13.29
C ILE A 138 -15.29 -7.94 -12.72
N ALA A 139 -15.10 -8.92 -13.59
CA ALA A 139 -14.74 -10.28 -13.19
C ALA A 139 -13.20 -10.41 -13.06
N GLY A 140 -12.74 -11.33 -12.21
CA GLY A 140 -11.31 -11.57 -12.02
C GLY A 140 -11.00 -12.29 -10.72
N ILE A 141 -9.79 -12.08 -10.18
CA ILE A 141 -9.37 -12.58 -8.87
C ILE A 141 -9.28 -11.42 -7.88
N LEU A 142 -9.87 -11.57 -6.70
CA LEU A 142 -9.75 -10.60 -5.62
C LEU A 142 -8.30 -10.58 -5.10
N ARG A 143 -7.60 -9.45 -5.23
CA ARG A 143 -6.18 -9.31 -4.86
C ARG A 143 -5.97 -8.50 -3.60
N GLY A 144 -6.80 -7.48 -3.42
CA GLY A 144 -6.77 -6.61 -2.25
C GLY A 144 -8.13 -6.57 -1.61
N LEU A 145 -8.16 -6.65 -0.28
CA LEU A 145 -9.33 -6.42 0.54
C LEU A 145 -8.89 -5.88 1.90
N LEU A 146 -9.58 -4.88 2.44
CA LEU A 146 -9.33 -4.43 3.81
C LEU A 146 -9.69 -5.55 4.80
N HIS A 147 -9.11 -5.45 6.00
CA HIS A 147 -9.48 -6.33 7.10
C HIS A 147 -10.86 -5.94 7.65
N ASP A 148 -11.57 -6.92 8.20
CA ASP A 148 -12.88 -6.71 8.81
C ASP A 148 -12.78 -5.76 10.01
N GLY A 149 -13.81 -4.92 10.15
CA GLY A 149 -13.93 -3.99 11.27
C GLY A 149 -13.17 -2.68 11.12
N VAL A 150 -12.48 -2.46 10.00
CA VAL A 150 -11.87 -1.16 9.69
C VAL A 150 -12.97 -0.12 9.39
N GLU A 151 -12.85 1.05 10.00
CA GLU A 151 -13.67 2.23 9.67
C GLU A 151 -13.17 2.83 8.36
N VAL A 152 -14.09 3.03 7.41
CA VAL A 152 -13.79 3.59 6.09
C VAL A 152 -14.58 4.87 5.85
N THR A 153 -14.08 5.72 4.96
CA THR A 153 -14.81 6.88 4.44
C THR A 153 -15.40 6.58 3.07
N GLY A 154 -16.42 7.34 2.66
CA GLY A 154 -16.98 7.22 1.31
C GLY A 154 -15.90 7.40 0.24
N ASN A 155 -15.97 6.58 -0.81
CA ASN A 155 -15.03 6.53 -1.93
C ASN A 155 -13.59 6.06 -1.57
N MET A 156 -13.32 5.69 -0.31
CA MET A 156 -12.06 5.09 0.11
C MET A 156 -11.83 3.77 -0.64
N LYS A 157 -10.59 3.52 -1.07
CA LYS A 157 -10.22 2.22 -1.67
C LYS A 157 -10.30 1.15 -0.58
N VAL A 158 -11.12 0.13 -0.82
CA VAL A 158 -11.31 -1.00 0.11
C VAL A 158 -10.81 -2.34 -0.44
N GLY A 159 -10.41 -2.37 -1.71
CA GLY A 159 -9.86 -3.57 -2.35
C GLY A 159 -9.56 -3.36 -3.83
N ASP A 160 -9.15 -4.43 -4.51
CA ASP A 160 -9.05 -4.47 -5.96
C ASP A 160 -9.12 -5.89 -6.53
N VAL A 161 -9.65 -5.96 -7.75
CA VAL A 161 -9.78 -7.18 -8.56
C VAL A 161 -8.76 -7.15 -9.69
N ASP A 162 -8.10 -8.28 -9.94
CA ASP A 162 -7.20 -8.46 -11.07
C ASP A 162 -7.94 -9.18 -12.22
N PRO A 163 -8.24 -8.49 -13.33
CA PRO A 163 -9.01 -9.06 -14.44
C PRO A 163 -8.25 -10.14 -15.20
N ARG A 164 -6.93 -10.25 -15.04
CA ARG A 164 -6.14 -11.28 -15.73
C ARG A 164 -6.44 -12.68 -15.19
N ALA A 165 -7.00 -12.75 -13.98
CA ALA A 165 -7.35 -13.98 -13.30
C ALA A 165 -6.23 -15.02 -13.17
N ILE A 166 -4.97 -14.58 -13.17
CA ILE A 166 -3.79 -15.44 -12.97
C ILE A 166 -3.47 -15.47 -11.48
N PRO A 167 -3.61 -16.61 -10.77
CA PRO A 167 -3.17 -16.75 -9.38
C PRO A 167 -1.71 -16.34 -9.23
N SER A 168 -1.41 -15.53 -8.22
CA SER A 168 -0.07 -15.11 -7.84
C SER A 168 0.59 -16.15 -6.93
#